data_AF-A0A926WAK9-F1
#
_entry.id   AF-A0A926WAK9-F1
#
_cell.length_a   1.000
_cell.length_b   1.000
_cell.length_c   1.000
_cell.angle_alpha   90.00
_cell.angle_beta   90.00
_cell.angle_gamma   90.00
#
_symmetry.space_group_name_H-M   'P 1'
#
loop_
_entity.id
_entity.type
_entity.pdbx_description
1 polymer ?
#
loop_
_entity_poly.entity_id
_entity_poly.type
_entity_poly.pdbx_seq_one_letter_code
_entity_poly.pdbx_strand_id
1 'polypeptide(L)' 'MAVSPQDFYSTQPKAIAPEYLEAYAEQDAIAGRPNPRFKQSSIYCSRYLQVRVDQVGPESLTDAEWDLTIF' A
#
# COMPACT_ATOMS: atom_id res chain seq x y z
N MET A 1 5.19 -27.65 -37.93
CA MET A 1 5.09 -27.92 -36.48
C MET A 1 4.41 -26.73 -35.83
N ALA A 2 3.48 -27.01 -34.91
CA ALA A 2 2.56 -26.06 -34.29
C ALA A 2 3.24 -25.05 -33.36
N VAL A 3 2.53 -23.96 -33.11
CA VAL A 3 2.87 -22.76 -32.33
C VAL A 3 3.32 -23.03 -30.88
N SER A 4 4.15 -22.14 -30.33
CA SER A 4 4.07 -21.67 -28.94
C SER A 4 4.61 -20.23 -28.84
N PRO A 5 3.74 -19.21 -28.75
CA PRO A 5 4.11 -17.84 -28.42
C PRO A 5 3.82 -17.63 -26.94
N GLN A 6 4.77 -17.89 -26.04
CA GLN A 6 4.44 -17.79 -24.60
C GLN A 6 5.67 -17.72 -23.69
N ASP A 7 6.50 -16.70 -23.86
CA ASP A 7 7.33 -16.18 -22.76
C ASP A 7 7.19 -14.66 -22.72
N PHE A 8 5.94 -14.19 -22.67
CA PHE A 8 5.66 -12.97 -21.93
C PHE A 8 5.95 -13.33 -20.47
N TYR A 9 7.18 -13.06 -20.04
CA TYR A 9 7.56 -13.08 -18.63
C TYR A 9 6.53 -12.26 -17.87
N SER A 10 5.57 -12.97 -17.32
CA SER A 10 4.67 -12.49 -16.30
C SER A 10 5.56 -12.20 -15.09
N THR A 11 6.17 -11.01 -15.07
CA THR A 11 6.49 -10.31 -13.83
C THR A 11 5.16 -9.97 -13.16
N GLN A 12 4.41 -11.00 -12.76
CA GLN A 12 3.38 -10.82 -11.76
C GLN A 12 4.11 -10.25 -10.55
N PRO A 13 3.68 -9.09 -10.02
CA PRO A 13 4.20 -8.63 -8.76
C PRO A 13 3.97 -9.78 -7.78
N LYS A 14 5.04 -10.36 -7.24
CA LYS A 14 4.95 -11.38 -6.19
C LYS A 14 3.95 -10.86 -5.18
N ALA A 15 2.81 -11.53 -5.07
CA ALA A 15 1.76 -11.15 -4.13
C ALA A 15 2.40 -11.15 -2.74
N ILE A 16 2.57 -9.95 -2.18
CA ILE A 16 3.00 -9.81 -0.80
C ILE A 16 1.83 -10.28 0.04
N ALA A 17 2.06 -11.17 0.99
CA ALA A 17 0.97 -11.64 1.86
C ALA A 17 0.37 -10.43 2.61
N PRO A 18 -0.95 -10.37 2.80
CA PRO A 18 -1.64 -9.24 3.42
C PRO A 18 -1.03 -8.79 4.74
N GLU A 19 -0.63 -9.75 5.58
CA GLU A 19 -0.04 -9.55 6.90
C GLU A 19 1.25 -8.71 6.85
N TYR A 20 2.08 -8.91 5.81
CA TYR A 20 3.28 -8.11 5.63
C TYR A 20 2.95 -6.69 5.19
N LEU A 21 1.93 -6.51 4.34
CA LEU A 21 1.48 -5.17 3.91
C LEU A 21 0.94 -4.36 5.09
N GLU A 22 0.20 -4.99 6.00
CA GLU A 22 -0.25 -4.34 7.23
C GLU A 22 0.93 -3.93 8.10
N ALA A 23 1.89 -4.82 8.34
CA ALA A 23 3.08 -4.49 9.13
C ALA A 23 3.90 -3.34 8.51
N TYR A 24 4.04 -3.30 7.18
CA TYR A 24 4.67 -2.18 6.49
C TYR A 24 3.88 -0.88 6.66
N ALA A 25 2.55 -0.93 6.52
CA ALA A 25 1.68 0.22 6.70
C ALA A 25 1.77 0.80 8.11
N GLU A 26 1.81 -0.05 9.13
CA GLU A 26 1.98 0.37 10.53
C GLU A 26 3.33 1.07 10.75
N GLN A 27 4.41 0.46 10.27
CA GLN A 27 5.75 1.02 10.42
C GLN A 27 5.89 2.38 9.71
N ASP A 28 5.36 2.49 8.49
CA ASP A 28 5.35 3.73 7.71
C ASP A 28 4.46 4.81 8.38
N ALA A 29 3.34 4.41 8.97
CA ALA A 29 2.44 5.31 9.71
C ALA A 29 3.08 5.86 10.98
N ILE A 30 3.83 5.04 11.71
CA ILE A 30 4.63 5.51 12.85
C ILE A 30 5.69 6.52 12.39
N ALA A 31 6.30 6.28 11.22
CA ALA A 31 7.26 7.23 10.62
C ALA A 31 6.59 8.48 10.01
N GLY A 32 5.26 8.46 9.81
CA GLY A 32 4.49 9.53 9.17
C GLY A 32 4.85 9.74 7.69
N ARG A 33 5.30 8.67 7.00
CA ARG A 33 5.73 8.74 5.60
C ARG A 33 5.08 7.61 4.80
N PRO A 34 4.00 7.88 4.06
CA PRO A 34 3.35 6.85 3.27
C PRO A 34 4.22 6.42 2.10
N ASN A 35 4.17 5.14 1.76
CA ASN A 35 4.96 4.55 0.68
C ASN A 35 4.17 4.53 -0.62
N PRO A 36 4.55 5.33 -1.64
CA PRO A 36 3.79 5.43 -2.89
C PRO A 36 3.68 4.11 -3.65
N ARG A 37 4.62 3.18 -3.43
CA ARG A 37 4.61 1.85 -4.06
C ARG A 37 3.37 1.03 -3.71
N PHE A 38 2.78 1.28 -2.54
CA PHE A 38 1.62 0.56 -2.04
C PHE A 38 0.32 1.37 -2.11
N LYS A 39 0.32 2.54 -2.77
CA LYS A 39 -0.88 3.38 -2.94
C LYS A 39 -2.05 2.64 -3.61
N GLN A 40 -1.75 1.68 -4.50
CA GLN A 40 -2.76 0.85 -5.16
C GLN A 40 -3.32 -0.27 -4.27
N SER A 41 -2.73 -0.50 -3.09
CA SER A 41 -3.16 -1.53 -2.15
C SER A 41 -4.11 -0.94 -1.11
N SER A 42 -5.39 -1.28 -1.21
CA SER A 42 -6.39 -0.85 -0.23
C SER A 42 -6.05 -1.31 1.18
N ILE A 43 -5.46 -2.50 1.35
CA ILE A 43 -5.04 -3.02 2.66
C ILE A 43 -3.99 -2.11 3.30
N TYR A 44 -2.99 -1.71 2.51
CA TYR A 44 -1.94 -0.81 2.99
C TYR A 44 -2.52 0.57 3.35
N CYS A 45 -3.28 1.19 2.44
CA CYS A 45 -3.82 2.53 2.65
C CYS A 45 -4.76 2.57 3.87
N SER A 46 -5.67 1.58 4.00
CA SER A 46 -6.59 1.51 5.14
C SER A 46 -5.84 1.34 6.47
N ARG A 47 -4.84 0.45 6.54
CA ARG A 47 -4.10 0.23 7.77
C ARG A 47 -3.24 1.44 8.15
N TYR A 48 -2.56 2.04 7.18
CA TYR A 48 -1.75 3.25 7.39
C TYR A 48 -2.60 4.38 7.97
N LEU A 49 -3.74 4.66 7.35
CA LEU A 49 -4.65 5.73 7.77
C LEU A 49 -5.23 5.46 9.15
N GLN A 50 -5.65 4.23 9.43
CA GLN A 50 -6.17 3.86 10.75
C GLN A 50 -5.15 4.16 11.85
N VAL A 51 -3.89 3.77 11.65
CA VAL A 51 -2.83 4.00 12.63
C VAL A 51 -2.50 5.47 12.79
N ARG A 52 -2.50 6.25 11.71
CA ARG A 52 -2.28 7.70 11.79
C ARG A 52 -3.41 8.42 12.50
N VAL A 53 -4.65 8.08 12.18
CA VAL A 53 -5.83 8.65 12.85
C VAL A 53 -5.81 8.35 14.34
N ASP A 54 -5.41 7.14 14.76
CA ASP A 54 -5.26 6.79 16.17
C ASP A 54 -4.15 7.58 16.88
N GLN A 55 -3.01 7.82 16.20
CA GLN A 55 -1.87 8.53 16.78
C GLN A 55 -2.04 10.05 16.85
N VAL A 56 -2.54 10.68 15.79
CA VAL A 56 -2.56 12.15 15.66
C VAL A 56 -3.95 12.75 15.49
N GLY A 57 -4.97 11.91 15.34
CA GLY A 57 -6.33 12.34 14.99
C GLY A 57 -6.49 12.62 13.49
N PRO A 58 -7.73 12.58 12.97
CA PRO A 58 -8.00 12.74 11.54
C PRO A 58 -7.72 14.17 11.03
N GLU A 59 -7.78 15.17 11.90
CA GLU A 59 -7.55 16.58 11.55
C GLU A 59 -6.05 16.91 11.35
N SER A 60 -5.17 16.05 11.86
CA SER A 60 -3.71 16.20 11.76
C SER A 60 -3.09 15.43 10.61
N LEU A 61 -3.90 14.79 9.76
CA LEU A 61 -3.43 14.10 8.57
C LEU A 61 -2.95 15.11 7.53
N THR A 62 -1.78 14.85 6.96
CA THR A 62 -1.19 15.69 5.91
C THR A 62 -1.88 15.45 4.56
N ASP A 63 -1.77 16.38 3.62
CA ASP A 63 -2.32 16.23 2.26
C ASP A 63 -1.84 14.93 1.58
N ALA A 64 -0.59 14.51 1.81
CA ALA A 64 -0.05 13.27 1.28
C ALA A 64 -0.73 12.01 1.85
N GLU A 65 -1.29 12.10 3.04
CA GLU A 65 -2.01 11.00 3.69
C GLU A 65 -3.46 10.99 3.22
N TRP A 66 -4.07 12.16 3.06
CA TRP A 66 -5.37 12.29 2.39
C TRP A 66 -5.34 11.75 0.95
N ASP A 67 -4.23 11.90 0.24
CA ASP A 67 -4.04 11.32 -1.10
C ASP A 67 -4.14 9.78 -1.12
N LEU A 68 -3.96 9.10 0.03
CA LEU A 68 -4.20 7.66 0.15
C LEU A 68 -5.69 7.28 0.20
N THR A 69 -6.59 8.24 0.43
CA THR A 69 -8.04 8.00 0.43
C THR A 69 -8.66 8.09 -0.97
N ILE A 70 -7.90 8.59 -1.95
CA ILE A 70 -8.35 8.80 -3.31
C ILE A 70 -7.99 7.57 -4.15
N PHE A 71 -9.00 6.77 -4.48
CA PHE A 71 -8.90 5.54 -5.29
C PHE A 71 -9.42 5.76 -6.72
#